data_AF-A0A938V148-F1
#
_entry.id   AF-A0A938V148-F1
#
_cell.length_a   1.000
_cell.length_b   1.000
_cell.length_c   1.000
_cell.angle_alpha   90.00
_cell.angle_beta   90.00
_cell.angle_gamma   90.00
#
_symmetry.space_group_name_H-M   'P 1'
#
loop_
_entity.id
_entity.type
_entity.pdbx_description
1 polymer ?
#
loop_
_entity_poly.entity_id
_entity_poly.type
_entity_poly.pdbx_seq_one_letter_code
_entity_poly.pdbx_strand_id
1 'polypeptide(L)'
;MAEDGASPSAEMVAGDAATPDSIPACQEGERSCAGDELLVCSGGAPLLVLDCASHAWTCQEGDCVASGQETTTERTWRERLIKLSVENALEPLELDSYGGWSNAPAGLGTPVAGPYFTVQKLGGRWWFVTPEGHLFLSKGVTDVNYLGANLAEDEHHEFLVARYGDEEAWVAASQQRLQLWGYNSVGPWISASMGQVMPHASIILNAGAYAPRYPGFKVTDFWSEGFAQNCSGQAQAQAAPHIEDPFLLGYFLDNELAWEPNWATSLTLLQNYMDFPSDAPGRSVAVQFLQDHAENAAEFNAVWGTALGDLAEVEGLSSAQLAPTTEDTDRLSREFAVVAFTQYATTAVAALKAVDPNHLVLGCRFHTYHWDELVIEAGNHFDVISQAYYWDVPPVEDVDRVSALVDRPFLLEEFSFKAEDSGYLNIMNFAPVVKTQKDRALAYDGYVQSWMSRPYAVAFHWYKWFDNPTRPDNILAGDNFGLLTPADEPYEPLVTLAAEVNRRVEFWHAP
;
A
#
# COMPACT_ATOMS: atom_id res chain seq x y z
N MET A 1 -24.30 -88.22 21.82
CA MET A 1 -24.06 -88.99 20.58
C MET A 1 -23.96 -87.94 19.49
N ALA A 2 -22.78 -87.39 19.18
CA ALA A 2 -21.77 -87.95 18.25
C ALA A 2 -22.44 -88.25 16.89
N GLU A 3 -22.10 -87.66 15.75
CA GLU A 3 -20.79 -87.51 15.06
C GLU A 3 -20.91 -86.37 14.01
N ASP A 4 -19.94 -85.46 13.93
CA ASP A 4 -18.79 -85.37 13.01
C ASP A 4 -19.09 -84.97 11.55
N GLY A 5 -18.50 -83.83 11.16
CA GLY A 5 -18.45 -83.31 9.81
C GLY A 5 -17.39 -82.19 9.75
N ALA A 6 -16.14 -82.59 9.54
CA ALA A 6 -14.96 -81.72 9.49
C ALA A 6 -15.00 -80.74 8.30
N SER A 7 -14.55 -79.50 8.53
CA SER A 7 -14.23 -78.52 7.50
C SER A 7 -12.75 -78.10 7.66
N PRO A 8 -11.93 -78.11 6.60
CA PRO A 8 -10.54 -77.69 6.72
C PRO A 8 -10.41 -76.16 6.67
N SER A 9 -9.58 -75.65 7.56
CA SER A 9 -9.09 -74.28 7.67
C SER A 9 -8.42 -73.79 6.38
N ALA A 10 -8.87 -72.64 5.88
CA ALA A 10 -8.15 -71.88 4.86
C ALA A 10 -7.00 -71.11 5.54
N GLU A 11 -5.76 -71.50 5.24
CA GLU A 11 -4.58 -70.66 5.43
C GLU A 11 -4.70 -69.46 4.47
N MET A 12 -4.93 -68.26 5.01
CA MET A 12 -4.64 -67.04 4.27
C MET A 12 -3.13 -66.83 4.30
N VAL A 13 -2.53 -66.93 3.11
CA VAL A 13 -1.20 -66.42 2.82
C VAL A 13 -1.20 -64.93 3.12
N ALA A 14 -0.46 -64.51 4.15
CA ALA A 14 -0.10 -63.12 4.35
C ALA A 14 0.77 -62.69 3.16
N GLY A 15 0.18 -61.93 2.25
CA GLY A 15 0.96 -61.18 1.26
C GLY A 15 1.74 -60.11 1.99
N ASP A 16 3.06 -60.07 1.78
CA ASP A 16 3.94 -59.01 2.23
C ASP A 16 3.32 -57.65 1.87
N ALA A 17 2.91 -56.92 2.91
CA ALA A 17 2.66 -55.50 2.78
C ALA A 17 4.02 -54.86 2.54
N ALA A 18 4.24 -54.36 1.32
CA ALA A 18 5.36 -53.49 1.01
C ALA A 18 5.38 -52.36 2.06
N THR A 19 6.44 -52.32 2.85
CA THR A 19 6.81 -51.15 3.63
C THR A 19 6.84 -49.94 2.69
N PRO A 20 6.37 -48.74 3.09
CA PRO A 20 6.56 -47.57 2.27
C PRO A 20 8.06 -47.41 2.05
N ASP A 21 8.50 -47.46 0.80
CA ASP A 21 9.88 -47.15 0.41
C ASP A 21 10.27 -45.86 1.14
N SER A 22 11.33 -45.94 1.94
CA SER A 22 11.93 -44.77 2.56
C SER A 22 12.23 -43.77 1.46
N ILE A 23 11.54 -42.63 1.45
CA ILE A 23 11.91 -41.47 0.62
C ILE A 23 13.42 -41.29 0.83
N PRO A 24 14.25 -41.33 -0.22
CA PRO A 24 15.69 -41.18 -0.06
C PRO A 24 15.93 -39.87 0.69
N ALA A 25 16.54 -39.96 1.87
CA ALA A 25 16.87 -38.79 2.65
C ALA A 25 17.78 -37.89 1.80
N CYS A 26 17.30 -36.70 1.47
CA CYS A 26 18.06 -35.66 0.78
C CYS A 26 18.73 -34.72 1.81
N GLN A 27 19.74 -33.96 1.39
CA GLN A 27 20.38 -32.98 2.26
C GLN A 27 19.60 -31.66 2.26
N GLU A 28 19.39 -31.04 3.42
CA GLU A 28 18.67 -29.75 3.52
C GLU A 28 19.20 -28.72 2.50
N GLY A 29 18.31 -28.12 1.71
CA GLY A 29 18.65 -27.15 0.66
C GLY A 29 19.17 -27.76 -0.64
N GLU A 30 19.38 -29.08 -0.71
CA GLU A 30 19.75 -29.77 -1.95
C GLU A 30 18.65 -29.62 -3.00
N ARG A 31 19.03 -29.15 -4.19
CA ARG A 31 18.10 -29.00 -5.31
C ARG A 31 18.23 -30.19 -6.24
N SER A 32 17.10 -30.62 -6.81
CA SER A 32 17.05 -31.73 -7.75
C SER A 32 15.93 -31.54 -8.77
N CYS A 33 15.94 -32.34 -9.84
CA CYS A 33 14.89 -32.34 -10.85
C CYS A 33 14.11 -33.66 -10.83
N ALA A 34 12.77 -33.56 -10.88
CA ALA A 34 11.89 -34.69 -11.19
C ALA A 34 11.14 -34.41 -12.50
N GLY A 35 11.72 -34.84 -13.63
CA GLY A 35 11.27 -34.34 -14.92
C GLY A 35 11.58 -32.84 -15.04
N ASP A 36 10.57 -32.03 -15.36
CA ASP A 36 10.69 -30.56 -15.41
C ASP A 36 10.31 -29.86 -14.09
N GLU A 37 10.08 -30.63 -13.02
CA GLU A 37 9.83 -30.09 -11.69
C GLU A 37 11.16 -29.81 -10.96
N LEU A 38 11.35 -28.56 -10.54
CA LEU A 38 12.40 -28.18 -9.61
C LEU A 38 11.98 -28.49 -8.19
N LEU A 39 12.79 -29.30 -7.50
CA LEU A 39 12.59 -29.69 -6.11
C LEU A 39 13.70 -29.12 -5.23
N VAL A 40 13.36 -28.76 -3.98
CA VAL A 40 14.34 -28.47 -2.92
C VAL A 40 14.08 -29.37 -1.72
N CYS A 41 15.14 -29.90 -1.12
CA CYS A 41 15.01 -30.69 0.09
C CYS A 41 14.74 -29.80 1.31
N SER A 42 13.68 -30.09 2.06
CA SER A 42 13.48 -29.54 3.39
C SER A 42 12.90 -30.57 4.36
N GLY A 43 13.42 -30.60 5.58
CA GLY A 43 13.00 -31.57 6.60
C GLY A 43 13.32 -33.02 6.19
N GLY A 44 14.31 -33.22 5.32
CA GLY A 44 14.71 -34.53 4.80
C GLY A 44 13.81 -35.09 3.69
N ALA A 45 12.89 -34.29 3.14
CA ALA A 45 12.04 -34.67 2.02
C ALA A 45 12.10 -33.64 0.88
N PRO A 46 12.01 -34.06 -0.39
CA PRO A 46 11.94 -33.13 -1.51
C PRO A 46 10.57 -32.42 -1.55
N LEU A 47 10.61 -31.10 -1.67
CA LEU A 47 9.46 -30.23 -1.86
C LEU A 47 9.46 -29.65 -3.27
N LEU A 48 8.30 -29.66 -3.93
CA LEU A 48 8.13 -29.00 -5.23
C LEU A 48 8.24 -27.48 -5.05
N VAL A 49 9.16 -26.88 -5.80
CA VAL A 49 9.40 -25.43 -5.80
C VAL A 49 8.76 -24.77 -7.01
N LEU A 50 9.00 -25.33 -8.20
CA LEU A 50 8.55 -24.72 -9.45
C LEU A 50 8.40 -25.79 -10.53
N ASP A 51 7.33 -25.71 -11.32
CA ASP A 51 7.23 -26.41 -12.60
C ASP A 51 7.92 -25.58 -13.69
N CYS A 52 9.11 -25.98 -14.10
CA CYS A 52 9.88 -25.28 -15.12
C CYS A 52 9.13 -25.25 -16.48
N ALA A 53 8.35 -26.28 -16.79
CA ALA A 53 7.67 -26.38 -18.07
C ALA A 53 6.57 -25.31 -18.23
N SER A 54 5.98 -24.85 -17.13
CA SER A 54 4.98 -23.78 -17.13
C SER A 54 5.51 -22.45 -17.67
N HIS A 55 6.84 -22.26 -17.68
CA HIS A 55 7.53 -21.08 -18.20
C HIS A 55 8.36 -21.37 -19.47
N ALA A 56 8.12 -22.50 -20.14
CA ALA A 56 8.92 -22.97 -21.28
C ALA A 56 10.41 -23.19 -20.95
N TRP A 57 10.70 -23.56 -19.70
CA TRP A 57 12.01 -23.99 -19.22
C TRP A 57 12.05 -25.50 -19.07
N THR A 58 13.24 -26.03 -18.81
CA THR A 58 13.44 -27.44 -18.45
C THR A 58 14.24 -27.51 -17.16
N CYS A 59 13.96 -28.49 -16.31
CA CYS A 59 14.77 -28.68 -15.11
C CYS A 59 16.06 -29.46 -15.47
N GLN A 60 17.22 -28.86 -15.22
CA GLN A 60 18.52 -29.47 -15.47
C GLN A 60 19.42 -29.26 -14.26
N GLU A 61 19.98 -30.36 -13.72
CA GLU A 61 20.92 -30.34 -12.59
C GLU A 61 20.43 -29.56 -11.35
N GLY A 62 19.12 -29.61 -11.07
CA GLY A 62 18.51 -28.91 -9.94
C GLY A 62 18.27 -27.42 -10.16
N ASP A 63 18.12 -27.00 -11.43
CA ASP A 63 17.81 -25.62 -11.79
C ASP A 63 16.86 -25.55 -13.00
N CYS A 64 15.98 -24.53 -13.04
CA CYS A 64 15.16 -24.29 -14.23
C CYS A 64 15.96 -23.47 -15.24
N VAL A 65 16.28 -24.09 -16.37
CA VAL A 65 17.04 -23.45 -17.46
C VAL A 65 16.16 -23.24 -18.68
N ALA A 66 16.34 -22.11 -19.36
CA ALA A 66 15.53 -21.82 -20.54
C ALA A 66 15.84 -22.76 -21.70
N SER A 67 14.78 -23.11 -22.41
CA SER A 67 14.84 -24.01 -23.57
C SER A 67 15.43 -23.32 -24.83
N GLY A 68 15.73 -22.02 -24.77
CA GLY A 68 16.17 -21.21 -25.91
C GLY A 68 16.97 -19.97 -25.51
N GLN A 69 17.21 -19.08 -26.47
CA GLN A 69 17.86 -17.80 -26.19
C GLN A 69 16.93 -16.90 -25.37
N GLU A 70 17.50 -16.28 -24.34
CA GLU A 70 16.82 -15.27 -23.51
C GLU A 70 17.52 -13.93 -23.65
N THR A 71 16.72 -12.87 -23.58
CA THR A 71 17.21 -11.52 -23.30
C THR A 71 17.75 -11.43 -21.87
N THR A 72 18.46 -10.34 -21.56
CA THR A 72 18.96 -10.09 -20.20
C THR A 72 17.82 -10.01 -19.18
N THR A 73 16.73 -9.28 -19.49
CA THR A 73 15.56 -9.16 -18.61
C THR A 73 14.93 -10.52 -18.32
N GLU A 74 14.78 -11.37 -19.33
CA GLU A 74 14.18 -12.70 -19.16
C GLU A 74 15.01 -13.59 -18.24
N ARG A 75 16.34 -13.59 -18.42
CA ARG A 75 17.25 -14.30 -17.54
C ARG A 75 17.17 -13.76 -16.10
N THR A 76 17.23 -12.44 -15.92
CA THR A 76 17.15 -11.82 -14.59
C THR A 76 15.83 -12.17 -13.90
N TRP A 77 14.71 -12.09 -14.62
CA TRP A 77 13.40 -12.46 -14.10
C TRP A 77 13.34 -13.93 -13.70
N ARG A 78 13.83 -14.85 -14.54
CA ARG A 78 13.91 -16.29 -14.23
C ARG A 78 14.74 -16.57 -12.99
N GLU A 79 15.98 -16.10 -12.97
CA GLU A 79 16.92 -16.35 -11.88
C GLU A 79 16.37 -15.80 -10.55
N ARG A 80 15.70 -14.64 -10.61
CA ARG A 80 15.05 -14.05 -9.45
C ARG A 80 13.84 -14.87 -8.98
N LEU A 81 12.98 -15.32 -9.89
CA LEU A 81 11.84 -16.17 -9.56
C LEU A 81 12.30 -17.46 -8.88
N ILE A 82 13.22 -18.21 -9.51
CA ILE A 82 13.76 -19.46 -8.95
C ILE A 82 14.36 -19.25 -7.56
N LYS A 83 15.15 -18.18 -7.40
CA LYS A 83 15.77 -17.85 -6.11
C LYS A 83 14.71 -17.67 -5.03
N LEU A 84 13.69 -16.83 -5.28
CA LEU A 84 12.66 -16.55 -4.27
C LEU A 84 11.78 -17.76 -4.00
N SER A 85 11.39 -18.53 -5.02
CA SER A 85 10.62 -19.76 -4.83
C SER A 85 11.38 -20.77 -3.96
N VAL A 86 12.69 -20.94 -4.16
CA VAL A 86 13.50 -21.83 -3.30
C VAL A 86 13.59 -21.29 -1.87
N GLU A 87 13.85 -20.00 -1.69
CA GLU A 87 13.93 -19.38 -0.36
C GLU A 87 12.59 -19.53 0.40
N ASN A 88 11.46 -19.28 -0.25
CA ASN A 88 10.13 -19.40 0.34
C ASN A 88 9.74 -20.85 0.64
N ALA A 89 10.21 -21.81 -0.16
CA ALA A 89 9.99 -23.24 0.12
C ALA A 89 10.78 -23.74 1.33
N LEU A 90 11.98 -23.18 1.57
CA LEU A 90 12.82 -23.51 2.72
C LEU A 90 12.38 -22.80 4.01
N GLU A 91 11.80 -21.62 3.89
CA GLU A 91 11.33 -20.80 5.01
C GLU A 91 9.84 -20.46 4.81
N PRO A 92 8.92 -21.43 5.02
CA PRO A 92 7.51 -21.20 4.76
C PRO A 92 6.91 -20.20 5.75
N LEU A 93 6.12 -19.27 5.21
CA LEU A 93 5.33 -18.32 5.98
C LEU A 93 4.01 -18.96 6.41
N GLU A 94 3.77 -19.08 7.72
CA GLU A 94 2.46 -19.45 8.25
C GLU A 94 1.72 -18.19 8.70
N LEU A 95 0.43 -18.13 8.32
CA LEU A 95 -0.41 -16.97 8.56
C LEU A 95 -1.59 -17.31 9.47
N ASP A 96 -1.97 -16.35 10.31
CA ASP A 96 -3.19 -16.38 11.09
C ASP A 96 -4.43 -15.98 10.25
N SER A 97 -5.63 -15.95 10.85
CA SER A 97 -6.85 -15.63 10.09
C SER A 97 -6.92 -14.19 9.57
N TYR A 98 -6.05 -13.31 10.07
CA TYR A 98 -5.89 -11.92 9.67
C TYR A 98 -4.64 -11.72 8.79
N GLY A 99 -3.97 -12.80 8.37
CA GLY A 99 -2.77 -12.72 7.53
C GLY A 99 -1.49 -12.31 8.27
N GLY A 100 -1.45 -12.42 9.60
CA GLY A 100 -0.27 -12.17 10.44
C GLY A 100 0.65 -13.38 10.58
N TRP A 101 1.95 -13.15 10.72
CA TRP A 101 3.01 -14.16 10.74
C TRP A 101 2.98 -15.00 12.03
N SER A 102 2.33 -16.16 11.97
CA SER A 102 2.04 -17.01 13.14
C SER A 102 3.24 -17.88 13.57
N ASN A 103 4.13 -18.22 12.63
CA ASN A 103 5.39 -18.92 12.91
C ASN A 103 6.60 -17.97 13.00
N ALA A 104 6.38 -16.70 13.36
CA ALA A 104 7.43 -15.71 13.53
C ALA A 104 8.49 -16.16 14.57
N PRO A 105 9.80 -15.92 14.32
CA PRO A 105 10.85 -16.28 15.26
C PRO A 105 10.66 -15.59 16.62
N ALA A 106 10.74 -16.37 17.71
CA ALA A 106 10.58 -15.86 19.08
C ALA A 106 11.55 -14.72 19.45
N GLY A 107 12.68 -14.59 18.73
CA GLY A 107 13.65 -13.52 18.91
C GLY A 107 13.15 -12.11 18.56
N LEU A 108 12.04 -11.98 17.81
CA LEU A 108 11.44 -10.68 17.46
C LEU A 108 10.70 -10.04 18.65
N GLY A 109 10.31 -10.84 19.63
CA GLY A 109 9.48 -10.43 20.76
C GLY A 109 8.03 -10.88 20.64
N THR A 110 7.27 -10.71 21.72
CA THR A 110 5.85 -11.11 21.79
C THR A 110 4.96 -9.89 21.66
N PRO A 111 4.11 -9.79 20.62
CA PRO A 111 3.17 -8.70 20.47
C PRO A 111 2.12 -8.67 21.59
N VAL A 112 1.65 -7.48 21.93
CA VAL A 112 0.48 -7.31 22.80
C VAL A 112 -0.78 -7.33 21.93
N ALA A 113 -1.56 -8.40 22.00
CA ALA A 113 -2.81 -8.50 21.25
C ALA A 113 -3.91 -7.57 21.81
N GLY A 114 -4.85 -7.20 20.95
CA GLY A 114 -6.07 -6.48 21.29
C GLY A 114 -7.21 -6.90 20.35
N PRO A 115 -8.44 -6.38 20.53
CA PRO A 115 -9.57 -6.74 19.66
C PRO A 115 -9.44 -6.22 18.22
N TYR A 116 -8.52 -5.28 17.95
CA TYR A 116 -8.30 -4.64 16.66
C TYR A 116 -6.81 -4.57 16.33
N PHE A 117 -6.49 -4.22 15.08
CA PHE A 117 -5.11 -3.97 14.67
C PHE A 117 -4.47 -2.84 15.49
N THR A 118 -3.21 -3.03 15.88
CA THR A 118 -2.39 -1.98 16.53
C THR A 118 -1.03 -1.88 15.85
N VAL A 119 -0.24 -0.87 16.20
CA VAL A 119 1.17 -0.75 15.77
C VAL A 119 2.09 -0.88 16.96
N GLN A 120 3.15 -1.69 16.83
CA GLN A 120 4.14 -1.93 17.89
C GLN A 120 5.55 -2.00 17.31
N LYS A 121 6.53 -1.57 18.11
CA LYS A 121 7.94 -1.66 17.77
C LYS A 121 8.58 -2.86 18.47
N LEU A 122 8.90 -3.89 17.70
CA LEU A 122 9.41 -5.18 18.17
C LEU A 122 10.68 -5.54 17.39
N GLY A 123 11.72 -6.01 18.08
CA GLY A 123 13.04 -6.25 17.46
C GLY A 123 13.69 -5.01 16.84
N GLY A 124 13.31 -3.81 17.31
CA GLY A 124 13.78 -2.54 16.74
C GLY A 124 13.04 -2.09 15.46
N ARG A 125 11.97 -2.80 15.09
CA ARG A 125 11.22 -2.56 13.85
C ARG A 125 9.73 -2.40 14.13
N TRP A 126 9.07 -1.55 13.37
CA TRP A 126 7.64 -1.35 13.46
C TRP A 126 6.88 -2.47 12.75
N TRP A 127 5.80 -2.90 13.37
CA TRP A 127 4.87 -3.88 12.83
C TRP A 127 3.45 -3.41 13.10
N PHE A 128 2.53 -3.78 12.22
CA PHE A 128 1.16 -3.96 12.69
C PHE A 128 1.08 -5.23 13.55
N VAL A 129 0.09 -5.31 14.42
CA VAL A 129 -0.22 -6.48 15.23
C VAL A 129 -1.67 -6.86 14.99
N THR A 130 -1.90 -8.11 14.58
CA THR A 130 -3.25 -8.64 14.32
C THR A 130 -4.07 -8.76 15.62
N PRO A 131 -5.40 -8.86 15.53
CA PRO A 131 -6.24 -9.17 16.69
C PRO A 131 -5.88 -10.49 17.40
N GLU A 132 -5.28 -11.45 16.69
CA GLU A 132 -4.79 -12.71 17.28
C GLU A 132 -3.39 -12.60 17.91
N GLY A 133 -2.73 -11.45 17.78
CA GLY A 133 -1.44 -11.18 18.42
C GLY A 133 -0.21 -11.58 17.60
N HIS A 134 -0.32 -11.65 16.27
CA HIS A 134 0.82 -11.92 15.40
C HIS A 134 1.32 -10.67 14.68
N LEU A 135 2.59 -10.69 14.29
CA LEU A 135 3.22 -9.62 13.53
C LEU A 135 2.60 -9.53 12.14
N PHE A 136 2.28 -8.34 11.67
CA PHE A 136 1.63 -8.13 10.39
C PHE A 136 2.33 -7.05 9.58
N LEU A 137 2.50 -7.32 8.28
CA LEU A 137 2.88 -6.35 7.27
C LEU A 137 1.75 -6.32 6.23
N SER A 138 1.17 -5.14 5.98
CA SER A 138 0.04 -5.01 5.06
C SER A 138 0.55 -5.01 3.62
N LYS A 139 0.24 -6.08 2.90
CA LYS A 139 0.53 -6.27 1.48
C LYS A 139 -0.78 -6.14 0.74
N GLY A 140 -1.03 -4.98 0.15
CA GLY A 140 -2.36 -4.62 -0.35
C GLY A 140 -2.44 -4.28 -1.83
N VAL A 141 -3.67 -4.23 -2.33
CA VAL A 141 -4.03 -3.76 -3.68
C VAL A 141 -5.20 -2.80 -3.56
N THR A 142 -5.17 -1.69 -4.29
CA THR A 142 -6.26 -0.70 -4.36
C THR A 142 -7.25 -1.06 -5.50
N ASP A 143 -8.44 -0.45 -5.48
CA ASP A 143 -9.49 -0.63 -6.50
C ASP A 143 -9.95 -2.10 -6.71
N VAL A 144 -9.79 -2.97 -5.70
CA VAL A 144 -10.36 -4.33 -5.72
C VAL A 144 -11.88 -4.22 -5.58
N ASN A 145 -12.55 -3.93 -6.70
CA ASN A 145 -13.95 -3.56 -6.73
C ASN A 145 -14.72 -4.30 -7.84
N TYR A 146 -15.91 -4.81 -7.48
CA TYR A 146 -16.79 -5.50 -8.41
C TYR A 146 -17.39 -4.57 -9.48
N LEU A 147 -17.40 -3.26 -9.23
CA LEU A 147 -17.73 -2.25 -10.25
C LEU A 147 -16.66 -2.12 -11.35
N GLY A 148 -15.53 -2.81 -11.22
CA GLY A 148 -14.47 -2.81 -12.21
C GLY A 148 -13.62 -1.54 -12.20
N ALA A 149 -12.80 -1.38 -13.24
CA ALA A 149 -11.69 -0.42 -13.30
C ALA A 149 -12.07 1.08 -13.13
N ASN A 150 -13.30 1.47 -13.50
CA ASN A 150 -13.79 2.85 -13.36
C ASN A 150 -14.64 3.06 -12.10
N LEU A 151 -14.83 2.02 -11.27
CA LEU A 151 -15.65 2.06 -10.06
C LEU A 151 -17.09 2.53 -10.34
N ALA A 152 -17.66 2.09 -11.45
CA ALA A 152 -18.99 2.47 -11.90
C ALA A 152 -19.74 1.30 -12.55
N GLU A 153 -21.07 1.36 -12.55
CA GLU A 153 -21.92 0.43 -13.32
C GLU A 153 -21.81 0.74 -14.83
N ASP A 154 -20.73 0.28 -15.46
CA ASP A 154 -20.42 0.45 -16.88
C ASP A 154 -20.24 -0.90 -17.62
N GLU A 155 -19.80 -0.86 -18.88
CA GLU A 155 -19.57 -2.05 -19.70
C GLU A 155 -18.58 -3.05 -19.06
N HIS A 156 -17.61 -2.58 -18.26
CA HIS A 156 -16.68 -3.46 -17.56
C HIS A 156 -17.37 -4.13 -16.37
N HIS A 157 -18.21 -3.42 -15.63
CA HIS A 157 -19.05 -4.05 -14.60
C HIS A 157 -20.00 -5.10 -15.20
N GLU A 158 -20.65 -4.81 -16.33
CA GLU A 158 -21.49 -5.79 -17.04
C GLU A 158 -20.71 -7.05 -17.45
N PHE A 159 -19.46 -6.90 -17.87
CA PHE A 159 -18.57 -8.02 -18.15
C PHE A 159 -18.30 -8.87 -16.89
N LEU A 160 -18.02 -8.24 -15.75
CA LEU A 160 -17.81 -8.95 -14.48
C LEU A 160 -19.08 -9.68 -14.03
N VAL A 161 -20.25 -9.05 -14.17
CA VAL A 161 -21.55 -9.69 -13.91
C VAL A 161 -21.77 -10.88 -14.82
N ALA A 162 -21.47 -10.78 -16.12
CA ALA A 162 -21.59 -11.90 -17.04
C ALA A 162 -20.65 -13.06 -16.72
N ARG A 163 -19.46 -12.77 -16.19
CA ARG A 163 -18.42 -13.75 -15.87
C ARG A 163 -18.65 -14.46 -14.54
N TYR A 164 -19.04 -13.73 -13.51
CA TYR A 164 -19.14 -14.23 -12.13
C TYR A 164 -20.58 -14.42 -11.65
N GLY A 165 -21.55 -13.75 -12.28
CA GLY A 165 -22.96 -13.77 -11.88
C GLY A 165 -23.27 -12.71 -10.83
N ASP A 166 -22.60 -12.79 -9.68
CA ASP A 166 -22.79 -11.87 -8.55
C ASP A 166 -21.47 -11.49 -7.86
N GLU A 167 -21.56 -10.51 -6.96
CA GLU A 167 -20.42 -9.99 -6.22
C GLU A 167 -19.83 -11.01 -5.26
N GLU A 168 -20.63 -11.91 -4.69
CA GLU A 168 -20.14 -12.94 -3.75
C GLU A 168 -19.19 -13.91 -4.46
N ALA A 169 -19.59 -14.40 -5.65
CA ALA A 169 -18.74 -15.25 -6.47
C ALA A 169 -17.47 -14.52 -6.93
N TRP A 170 -17.59 -13.23 -7.30
CA TRP A 170 -16.43 -12.42 -7.68
C TRP A 170 -15.48 -12.18 -6.50
N VAL A 171 -15.99 -11.91 -5.29
CA VAL A 171 -15.19 -11.73 -4.07
C VAL A 171 -14.43 -13.01 -3.75
N ALA A 172 -15.09 -14.17 -3.77
CA ALA A 172 -14.44 -15.45 -3.49
C ALA A 172 -13.28 -15.73 -4.47
N ALA A 173 -13.49 -15.48 -5.77
CA ALA A 173 -12.45 -15.66 -6.79
C ALA A 173 -11.31 -14.64 -6.65
N SER A 174 -11.63 -13.38 -6.35
CA SER A 174 -10.65 -12.30 -6.23
C SER A 174 -9.82 -12.43 -4.94
N GLN A 175 -10.45 -12.80 -3.82
CA GLN A 175 -9.77 -13.13 -2.57
C GLN A 175 -8.78 -14.28 -2.78
N GLN A 176 -9.20 -15.34 -3.47
CA GLN A 176 -8.32 -16.47 -3.77
C GLN A 176 -7.10 -16.03 -4.59
N ARG A 177 -7.27 -15.19 -5.62
CA ARG A 177 -6.16 -14.65 -6.40
C ARG A 177 -5.21 -13.81 -5.54
N LEU A 178 -5.74 -12.89 -4.73
CA LEU A 178 -4.93 -12.07 -3.83
C LEU A 178 -4.08 -12.94 -2.89
N GLN A 179 -4.68 -13.94 -2.26
CA GLN A 179 -3.99 -14.87 -1.37
C GLN A 179 -2.94 -15.72 -2.11
N LEU A 180 -3.27 -16.22 -3.31
CA LEU A 180 -2.31 -16.96 -4.16
C LEU A 180 -1.10 -16.09 -4.52
N TRP A 181 -1.33 -14.80 -4.78
CA TRP A 181 -0.28 -13.82 -5.07
C TRP A 181 0.34 -13.20 -3.81
N GLY A 182 0.09 -13.78 -2.62
CA GLY A 182 0.73 -13.39 -1.36
C GLY A 182 0.26 -12.06 -0.77
N TYR A 183 -0.78 -11.44 -1.33
CA TYR A 183 -1.45 -10.29 -0.70
C TYR A 183 -2.31 -10.76 0.47
N ASN A 184 -2.28 -10.01 1.56
CA ASN A 184 -2.98 -10.32 2.81
C ASN A 184 -3.92 -9.19 3.26
N SER A 185 -4.03 -8.12 2.47
CA SER A 185 -4.91 -6.98 2.76
C SER A 185 -5.38 -6.30 1.47
N VAL A 186 -6.28 -5.33 1.60
CA VAL A 186 -6.71 -4.45 0.51
C VAL A 186 -6.72 -2.98 0.92
N GLY A 187 -6.49 -2.09 -0.05
CA GLY A 187 -6.48 -0.64 0.14
C GLY A 187 -7.85 0.01 -0.06
N PRO A 188 -7.91 1.31 -0.39
CA PRO A 188 -9.15 2.01 -0.69
C PRO A 188 -9.80 1.62 -2.01
N TRP A 189 -11.02 2.14 -2.16
CA TRP A 189 -11.87 2.01 -3.34
C TRP A 189 -12.25 0.57 -3.66
N ILE A 190 -12.28 -0.27 -2.64
CA ILE A 190 -12.69 -1.67 -2.71
C ILE A 190 -14.20 -1.84 -2.57
N SER A 191 -14.69 -2.97 -3.05
CA SER A 191 -16.04 -3.45 -2.73
C SER A 191 -16.17 -3.67 -1.23
N ALA A 192 -17.21 -3.13 -0.57
CA ALA A 192 -17.38 -3.31 0.88
C ALA A 192 -17.43 -4.79 1.32
N SER A 193 -17.94 -5.66 0.44
CA SER A 193 -17.95 -7.12 0.59
C SER A 193 -16.54 -7.73 0.69
N MET A 194 -15.55 -7.15 0.01
CA MET A 194 -14.13 -7.56 0.11
C MET A 194 -13.54 -7.24 1.48
N GLY A 195 -13.86 -6.05 2.04
CA GLY A 195 -13.43 -5.65 3.38
C GLY A 195 -13.99 -6.52 4.51
N GLN A 196 -15.06 -7.29 4.25
CA GLN A 196 -15.63 -8.23 5.22
C GLN A 196 -14.85 -9.56 5.30
N VAL A 197 -13.99 -9.85 4.31
CA VAL A 197 -13.29 -11.14 4.20
C VAL A 197 -11.77 -11.01 4.18
N MET A 198 -11.24 -9.79 4.16
CA MET A 198 -9.81 -9.51 4.22
C MET A 198 -9.51 -8.28 5.09
N PRO A 199 -8.36 -8.25 5.79
CA PRO A 199 -7.86 -7.04 6.41
C PRO A 199 -7.84 -5.87 5.41
N HIS A 200 -8.25 -4.68 5.83
CA HIS A 200 -8.38 -3.56 4.90
C HIS A 200 -8.03 -2.20 5.51
N ALA A 201 -7.49 -1.32 4.67
CA ALA A 201 -7.38 0.11 4.91
C ALA A 201 -8.24 0.84 3.87
N SER A 202 -9.55 0.58 3.87
CA SER A 202 -10.40 0.98 2.74
C SER A 202 -11.09 2.35 2.89
N ILE A 203 -11.15 2.89 4.10
CA ILE A 203 -12.02 4.01 4.43
C ILE A 203 -11.24 5.32 4.40
N ILE A 204 -11.66 6.24 3.53
CA ILE A 204 -11.15 7.61 3.43
C ILE A 204 -12.23 8.58 3.92
N LEU A 205 -11.99 9.24 5.05
CA LEU A 205 -12.98 10.11 5.69
C LEU A 205 -13.30 11.36 4.88
N ASN A 206 -12.44 11.79 3.97
CA ASN A 206 -12.66 12.99 3.16
C ASN A 206 -12.84 14.25 4.04
N ALA A 207 -12.05 14.35 5.12
CA ALA A 207 -12.18 15.36 6.16
C ALA A 207 -11.95 16.78 5.62
N GLY A 208 -10.89 16.98 4.83
CA GLY A 208 -10.52 18.25 4.24
C GLY A 208 -10.96 18.39 2.77
N ALA A 209 -10.87 17.32 1.98
CA ALA A 209 -11.09 17.36 0.53
C ALA A 209 -12.54 17.71 0.16
N TYR A 210 -13.51 17.36 1.01
CA TYR A 210 -14.95 17.56 0.75
C TYR A 210 -15.59 18.60 1.69
N ALA A 211 -14.80 19.23 2.55
CA ALA A 211 -15.27 20.33 3.36
C ALA A 211 -15.67 21.55 2.50
N PRO A 212 -16.64 22.37 2.95
CA PRO A 212 -17.03 23.58 2.23
C PRO A 212 -15.83 24.51 1.99
N ARG A 213 -15.69 24.98 0.74
CA ARG A 213 -14.66 25.93 0.32
C ARG A 213 -15.28 27.26 -0.08
N TYR A 214 -14.48 28.32 0.00
CA TYR A 214 -14.85 29.60 -0.58
C TYR A 214 -14.99 29.48 -2.11
N PRO A 215 -15.92 30.22 -2.76
CA PRO A 215 -16.11 30.15 -4.21
C PRO A 215 -14.82 30.45 -4.99
N GLY A 216 -14.42 29.53 -5.87
CA GLY A 216 -13.22 29.66 -6.70
C GLY A 216 -11.93 29.16 -6.06
N PHE A 217 -11.93 28.81 -4.78
CA PHE A 217 -10.76 28.31 -4.07
C PHE A 217 -10.61 26.79 -4.15
N LYS A 218 -9.35 26.33 -4.17
CA LYS A 218 -8.99 24.92 -4.35
C LYS A 218 -8.63 24.22 -3.05
N VAL A 219 -8.26 24.97 -2.03
CA VAL A 219 -7.93 24.46 -0.69
C VAL A 219 -9.03 24.82 0.30
N THR A 220 -9.13 24.03 1.36
CA THR A 220 -10.08 24.21 2.46
C THR A 220 -9.48 25.11 3.53
N ASP A 221 -10.30 26.00 4.12
CA ASP A 221 -9.93 26.75 5.32
C ASP A 221 -10.10 25.85 6.56
N PHE A 222 -9.00 25.39 7.13
CA PHE A 222 -8.99 24.48 8.28
C PHE A 222 -9.36 25.13 9.61
N TRP A 223 -9.53 26.46 9.65
CA TRP A 223 -10.09 27.18 10.80
C TRP A 223 -11.58 27.50 10.62
N SER A 224 -12.18 27.18 9.47
CA SER A 224 -13.60 27.40 9.25
C SER A 224 -14.48 26.44 10.05
N GLU A 225 -15.66 26.91 10.48
CA GLU A 225 -16.66 26.07 11.10
C GLU A 225 -17.11 24.93 10.16
N GLY A 226 -17.19 25.22 8.86
CA GLY A 226 -17.56 24.24 7.84
C GLY A 226 -16.60 23.04 7.77
N PHE A 227 -15.30 23.26 7.98
CA PHE A 227 -14.33 22.16 8.05
C PHE A 227 -14.55 21.29 9.29
N ALA A 228 -14.70 21.88 10.48
CA ALA A 228 -14.95 21.12 11.70
C ALA A 228 -16.27 20.33 11.65
N GLN A 229 -17.32 20.93 11.08
CA GLN A 229 -18.60 20.26 10.84
C GLN A 229 -18.46 19.11 9.84
N ASN A 230 -17.70 19.29 8.75
CA ASN A 230 -17.43 18.22 7.80
C ASN A 230 -16.67 17.07 8.46
N CYS A 231 -15.60 17.34 9.23
CA CYS A 231 -14.85 16.30 9.94
C CYS A 231 -15.77 15.45 10.84
N SER A 232 -16.62 16.10 11.63
CA SER A 232 -17.57 15.42 12.52
C SER A 232 -18.62 14.62 11.75
N GLY A 233 -19.16 15.21 10.68
CA GLY A 233 -20.17 14.56 9.83
C GLY A 233 -19.61 13.33 9.10
N GLN A 234 -18.40 13.44 8.55
CA GLN A 234 -17.73 12.34 7.87
C GLN A 234 -17.33 11.22 8.84
N ALA A 235 -16.81 11.54 10.02
CA ALA A 235 -16.52 10.53 11.04
C ALA A 235 -17.79 9.76 11.43
N GLN A 236 -18.93 10.44 11.61
CA GLN A 236 -20.19 9.76 11.90
C GLN A 236 -20.73 8.94 10.73
N ALA A 237 -20.61 9.44 9.50
CA ALA A 237 -21.14 8.76 8.32
C ALA A 237 -20.28 7.54 7.90
N GLN A 238 -18.97 7.66 8.01
CA GLN A 238 -18.02 6.71 7.44
C GLN A 238 -17.27 5.87 8.48
N ALA A 239 -16.99 6.39 9.68
CA ALA A 239 -16.30 5.62 10.72
C ALA A 239 -17.28 4.84 11.61
N ALA A 240 -18.40 5.46 12.02
CA ALA A 240 -19.36 4.84 12.95
C ALA A 240 -19.84 3.42 12.54
N PRO A 241 -20.05 3.10 11.25
CA PRO A 241 -20.45 1.75 10.83
C PRO A 241 -19.37 0.67 11.03
N HIS A 242 -18.11 1.04 11.26
CA HIS A 242 -16.95 0.14 11.25
C HIS A 242 -16.20 0.07 12.58
N ILE A 243 -16.72 0.68 13.65
CA ILE A 243 -16.02 0.74 14.96
C ILE A 243 -15.81 -0.62 15.64
N GLU A 244 -16.54 -1.65 15.18
CA GLU A 244 -16.42 -3.04 15.64
C GLU A 244 -15.80 -3.95 14.57
N ASP A 245 -15.31 -3.41 13.45
CA ASP A 245 -14.74 -4.20 12.34
C ASP A 245 -13.32 -4.69 12.69
N PRO A 246 -13.11 -5.99 12.97
CA PRO A 246 -11.80 -6.48 13.36
C PRO A 246 -10.82 -6.57 12.18
N PHE A 247 -11.29 -6.45 10.94
CA PHE A 247 -10.46 -6.45 9.74
C PHE A 247 -9.96 -5.05 9.37
N LEU A 248 -10.53 -4.00 9.94
CA LEU A 248 -10.10 -2.63 9.66
C LEU A 248 -8.75 -2.34 10.30
N LEU A 249 -7.75 -2.01 9.48
CA LEU A 249 -6.45 -1.54 9.96
C LEU A 249 -6.58 -0.14 10.59
N GLY A 250 -7.37 0.73 9.96
CA GLY A 250 -7.58 2.11 10.38
C GLY A 250 -8.14 2.98 9.27
N TYR A 251 -8.23 4.28 9.54
CA TYR A 251 -8.84 5.26 8.65
C TYR A 251 -7.82 6.19 8.02
N PHE A 252 -7.95 6.43 6.72
CA PHE A 252 -7.33 7.58 6.08
C PHE A 252 -8.21 8.82 6.28
N LEU A 253 -7.60 9.96 6.61
CA LEU A 253 -8.33 11.21 6.82
C LEU A 253 -8.74 11.85 5.48
N ASP A 254 -7.86 11.79 4.48
CA ASP A 254 -8.04 12.32 3.12
C ASP A 254 -7.11 11.62 2.13
N ASN A 255 -7.21 12.01 0.86
CA ASN A 255 -6.34 11.65 -0.24
C ASN A 255 -5.69 12.88 -0.86
N GLU A 256 -4.35 12.95 -0.86
CA GLU A 256 -3.55 13.87 -1.69
C GLU A 256 -3.95 15.36 -1.61
N LEU A 257 -4.16 15.88 -0.40
CA LEU A 257 -4.39 17.31 -0.20
C LEU A 257 -3.19 18.16 -0.71
N ALA A 258 -3.48 19.40 -1.09
CA ALA A 258 -2.47 20.35 -1.57
C ALA A 258 -1.73 20.99 -0.38
N TRP A 259 -0.59 20.42 0.00
CA TRP A 259 0.33 20.98 1.02
C TRP A 259 1.37 21.92 0.41
N GLU A 260 1.65 21.75 -0.88
CA GLU A 260 2.54 22.55 -1.71
C GLU A 260 1.96 22.69 -3.12
N PRO A 261 2.54 23.56 -3.98
CA PRO A 261 2.12 23.67 -5.37
C PRO A 261 2.09 22.31 -6.08
N ASN A 262 0.93 21.97 -6.65
CA ASN A 262 0.68 20.70 -7.31
C ASN A 262 -0.29 20.88 -8.50
N TRP A 263 -0.91 19.78 -8.98
CA TRP A 263 -1.87 19.84 -10.09
C TRP A 263 -3.16 20.61 -9.75
N ALA A 264 -3.50 20.78 -8.47
CA ALA A 264 -4.70 21.50 -8.05
C ALA A 264 -4.48 23.02 -7.96
N THR A 265 -3.28 23.46 -7.57
CA THR A 265 -2.93 24.88 -7.43
C THR A 265 -1.43 25.10 -7.59
N SER A 266 -1.02 26.22 -8.21
CA SER A 266 0.39 26.62 -8.32
C SER A 266 0.86 27.49 -7.14
N LEU A 267 0.00 27.74 -6.15
CA LEU A 267 0.25 28.63 -5.01
C LEU A 267 0.62 27.81 -3.76
N THR A 268 1.48 28.36 -2.90
CA THR A 268 1.72 27.81 -1.55
C THR A 268 0.46 27.92 -0.70
N LEU A 269 0.38 27.16 0.41
CA LEU A 269 -0.76 27.30 1.34
C LEU A 269 -0.87 28.73 1.89
N LEU A 270 0.24 29.37 2.22
CA LEU A 270 0.26 30.76 2.67
C LEU A 270 -0.37 31.70 1.63
N GLN A 271 0.00 31.57 0.36
CA GLN A 271 -0.57 32.34 -0.73
C GLN A 271 -2.07 32.08 -0.89
N ASN A 272 -2.51 30.82 -0.87
CA ASN A 272 -3.93 30.48 -0.98
C ASN A 272 -4.75 31.08 0.18
N TYR A 273 -4.23 31.02 1.41
CA TYR A 273 -4.89 31.52 2.61
C TYR A 273 -4.97 33.05 2.64
N MET A 274 -3.96 33.74 2.12
CA MET A 274 -3.98 35.20 1.97
C MET A 274 -5.03 35.69 0.96
N ASP A 275 -5.36 34.87 -0.03
CA ASP A 275 -6.40 35.22 -1.03
C ASP A 275 -7.82 34.95 -0.53
N PHE A 276 -8.03 34.23 0.58
CA PHE A 276 -9.37 34.01 1.14
C PHE A 276 -10.10 35.33 1.46
N PRO A 277 -11.44 35.33 1.61
CA PRO A 277 -12.19 36.50 2.05
C PRO A 277 -11.58 37.14 3.31
N SER A 278 -11.69 38.47 3.45
CA SER A 278 -11.06 39.20 4.57
C SER A 278 -11.60 38.79 5.95
N ASP A 279 -12.81 38.25 6.02
CA ASP A 279 -13.44 37.71 7.22
C ASP A 279 -13.23 36.20 7.41
N ALA A 280 -12.44 35.55 6.54
CA ALA A 280 -12.09 34.15 6.68
C ALA A 280 -11.14 33.93 7.87
N PRO A 281 -11.44 33.00 8.80
CA PRO A 281 -10.60 32.77 9.96
C PRO A 281 -9.20 32.29 9.57
N GLY A 282 -9.06 31.45 8.55
CA GLY A 282 -7.75 31.02 8.06
C GLY A 282 -6.91 32.17 7.53
N ARG A 283 -7.53 33.17 6.87
CA ARG A 283 -6.81 34.37 6.43
C ARG A 283 -6.30 35.18 7.61
N SER A 284 -7.11 35.36 8.65
CA SER A 284 -6.66 36.05 9.87
C SER A 284 -5.45 35.36 10.50
N VAL A 285 -5.41 34.02 10.48
CA VAL A 285 -4.25 33.25 10.95
C VAL A 285 -3.03 33.45 10.05
N ALA A 286 -3.19 33.46 8.72
CA ALA A 286 -2.09 33.73 7.79
C ALA A 286 -1.49 35.14 7.96
N VAL A 287 -2.34 36.16 8.13
CA VAL A 287 -1.91 37.53 8.40
C VAL A 287 -1.17 37.59 9.74
N GLN A 288 -1.71 36.99 10.79
CA GLN A 288 -1.06 36.96 12.10
C GLN A 288 0.29 36.24 12.05
N PHE A 289 0.36 35.10 11.36
CA PHE A 289 1.60 34.36 11.13
C PHE A 289 2.66 35.27 10.49
N LEU A 290 2.32 35.99 9.42
CA LEU A 290 3.25 36.91 8.76
C LEU A 290 3.71 38.06 9.68
N GLN A 291 2.82 38.57 10.53
CA GLN A 291 3.14 39.62 11.50
C GLN A 291 4.04 39.12 12.62
N ASP A 292 3.85 37.89 13.09
CA ASP A 292 4.65 37.30 14.17
C ASP A 292 6.10 36.99 13.73
N HIS A 293 6.34 36.88 12.42
CA HIS A 293 7.66 36.59 11.84
C HIS A 293 8.46 37.84 11.42
N ALA A 294 8.01 39.03 11.80
CA ALA A 294 8.77 40.27 11.62
C ALA A 294 8.53 41.24 12.78
N GLU A 295 9.58 41.85 13.34
CA GLU A 295 9.38 42.82 14.45
C GLU A 295 8.74 44.13 13.97
N ASN A 296 8.94 44.47 12.69
CA ASN A 296 8.49 45.72 12.08
C ASN A 296 8.43 45.61 10.55
N ALA A 297 7.84 46.62 9.90
CA ALA A 297 7.70 46.68 8.45
C ALA A 297 9.05 46.63 7.70
N ALA A 298 10.14 47.15 8.27
CA ALA A 298 11.44 47.15 7.60
C ALA A 298 12.02 45.74 7.47
N GLU A 299 11.89 44.92 8.51
CA GLU A 299 12.27 43.50 8.48
C GLU A 299 11.40 42.71 7.51
N PHE A 300 10.08 42.91 7.56
CA PHE A 300 9.16 42.27 6.62
C PHE A 300 9.51 42.60 5.16
N ASN A 301 9.74 43.89 4.88
CA ASN A 301 10.14 44.37 3.55
C ASN A 301 11.48 43.77 3.09
N ALA A 302 12.42 43.53 4.00
CA ALA A 302 13.70 42.91 3.68
C ALA A 302 13.54 41.44 3.26
N VAL A 303 12.63 40.70 3.91
CA VAL A 303 12.36 39.29 3.60
C VAL A 303 11.54 39.13 2.33
N TRP A 304 10.45 39.89 2.20
CA TRP A 304 9.44 39.71 1.15
C TRP A 304 9.62 40.63 -0.06
N GLY A 305 10.58 41.55 -0.02
CA GLY A 305 10.81 42.51 -1.11
C GLY A 305 9.66 43.52 -1.28
N THR A 306 8.91 43.79 -0.21
CA THR A 306 7.79 44.73 -0.19
C THR A 306 8.21 46.15 0.21
N ALA A 307 7.26 47.08 0.26
CA ALA A 307 7.49 48.48 0.66
C ALA A 307 6.39 49.00 1.61
N LEU A 308 6.05 48.19 2.63
CA LEU A 308 5.07 48.52 3.65
C LEU A 308 5.56 49.69 4.53
N GLY A 309 4.66 50.61 4.85
CA GLY A 309 4.90 51.70 5.80
C GLY A 309 4.67 51.28 7.26
N ASP A 310 3.78 50.30 7.48
CA ASP A 310 3.46 49.72 8.77
C ASP A 310 3.21 48.21 8.62
N LEU A 311 3.53 47.41 9.63
CA LEU A 311 3.40 45.95 9.56
C LEU A 311 1.93 45.50 9.46
N ALA A 312 0.98 46.31 9.94
CA ALA A 312 -0.44 46.04 9.78
C ALA A 312 -0.88 46.02 8.30
N GLU A 313 -0.14 46.67 7.40
CA GLU A 313 -0.44 46.70 5.96
C GLU A 313 -0.28 45.34 5.28
N VAL A 314 0.30 44.34 5.96
CA VAL A 314 0.38 42.94 5.48
C VAL A 314 -1.00 42.39 5.09
N GLU A 315 -2.08 42.77 5.80
CA GLU A 315 -3.45 42.34 5.48
C GLU A 315 -3.88 42.70 4.05
N GLY A 316 -3.30 43.77 3.48
CA GLY A 316 -3.57 44.25 2.14
C GLY A 316 -2.71 43.65 1.04
N LEU A 317 -1.76 42.77 1.36
CA LEU A 317 -0.92 42.10 0.37
C LEU A 317 -1.72 41.07 -0.43
N SER A 318 -1.40 40.97 -1.72
CA SER A 318 -1.89 39.90 -2.59
C SER A 318 -1.02 38.65 -2.50
N SER A 319 -1.56 37.47 -2.82
CA SER A 319 -0.77 36.23 -2.92
C SER A 319 0.45 36.35 -3.84
N ALA A 320 0.36 37.12 -4.93
CA ALA A 320 1.48 37.32 -5.85
C ALA A 320 2.68 38.03 -5.19
N GLN A 321 2.43 38.90 -4.22
CA GLN A 321 3.49 39.59 -3.45
C GLN A 321 4.12 38.68 -2.38
N LEU A 322 3.52 37.53 -2.12
CA LEU A 322 3.98 36.51 -1.18
C LEU A 322 4.47 35.24 -1.90
N ALA A 323 4.87 35.36 -3.16
CA ALA A 323 5.53 34.27 -3.87
C ALA A 323 6.91 33.98 -3.24
N PRO A 324 7.23 32.71 -2.92
CA PRO A 324 8.54 32.37 -2.38
C PRO A 324 9.61 32.54 -3.47
N THR A 325 10.47 33.54 -3.31
CA THR A 325 11.55 33.88 -4.28
C THR A 325 12.94 33.79 -3.66
N THR A 326 13.02 33.53 -2.36
CA THR A 326 14.24 33.41 -1.56
C THR A 326 14.12 32.20 -0.64
N GLU A 327 15.23 31.73 -0.09
CA GLU A 327 15.24 30.64 0.90
C GLU A 327 14.40 30.99 2.14
N ASP A 328 14.44 32.24 2.62
CA ASP A 328 13.63 32.68 3.75
C ASP A 328 12.13 32.67 3.45
N THR A 329 11.72 33.12 2.26
CA THR A 329 10.29 33.15 1.89
C THR A 329 9.74 31.75 1.58
N ASP A 330 10.56 30.86 1.03
CA ASP A 330 10.21 29.44 0.88
C ASP A 330 10.07 28.75 2.25
N ARG A 331 11.04 28.95 3.16
CA ARG A 331 10.99 28.45 4.54
C ARG A 331 9.74 28.92 5.27
N LEU A 332 9.44 30.23 5.27
CA LEU A 332 8.24 30.77 5.92
C LEU A 332 6.94 30.23 5.30
N SER A 333 6.91 30.01 3.98
CA SER A 333 5.76 29.41 3.31
C SER A 333 5.51 27.97 3.76
N ARG A 334 6.58 27.19 3.93
CA ARG A 334 6.52 25.81 4.45
C ARG A 334 6.17 25.76 5.93
N GLU A 335 6.71 26.68 6.73
CA GLU A 335 6.34 26.82 8.15
C GLU A 335 4.84 27.10 8.32
N PHE A 336 4.27 27.99 7.50
CA PHE A 336 2.81 28.18 7.50
C PHE A 336 2.04 26.93 7.06
N ALA A 337 2.54 26.18 6.07
CA ALA A 337 1.93 24.91 5.68
C ALA A 337 1.93 23.89 6.83
N VAL A 338 2.97 23.86 7.67
CA VAL A 338 2.99 23.05 8.90
C VAL A 338 1.93 23.54 9.89
N VAL A 339 1.79 24.85 10.11
CA VAL A 339 0.73 25.42 10.98
C VAL A 339 -0.67 25.01 10.49
N ALA A 340 -0.93 25.10 9.19
CA ALA A 340 -2.18 24.67 8.58
C ALA A 340 -2.40 23.16 8.70
N PHE A 341 -1.36 22.35 8.51
CA PHE A 341 -1.40 20.91 8.69
C PHE A 341 -1.72 20.53 10.15
N THR A 342 -1.08 21.17 11.14
CA THR A 342 -1.37 20.93 12.56
C THR A 342 -2.85 21.16 12.87
N GLN A 343 -3.43 22.25 12.37
CA GLN A 343 -4.86 22.55 12.55
C GLN A 343 -5.76 21.51 11.88
N TYR A 344 -5.43 21.12 10.64
CA TYR A 344 -6.13 20.07 9.91
C TYR A 344 -6.12 18.74 10.68
N ALA A 345 -4.93 18.26 11.04
CA ALA A 345 -4.73 16.97 11.67
C ALA A 345 -5.38 16.94 13.06
N THR A 346 -5.19 17.98 13.88
CA THR A 346 -5.82 18.10 15.20
C THR A 346 -7.34 17.96 15.11
N THR A 347 -7.96 18.68 14.19
CA THR A 347 -9.43 18.71 14.05
C THR A 347 -9.97 17.38 13.51
N ALA A 348 -9.36 16.85 12.46
CA ALA A 348 -9.79 15.62 11.82
C ALA A 348 -9.58 14.39 12.73
N VAL A 349 -8.43 14.29 13.40
CA VAL A 349 -8.14 13.21 14.36
C VAL A 349 -9.08 13.29 15.55
N ALA A 350 -9.33 14.48 16.12
CA ALA A 350 -10.27 14.62 17.23
C ALA A 350 -11.69 14.20 16.86
N ALA A 351 -12.15 14.56 15.65
CA ALA A 351 -13.46 14.15 15.15
C ALA A 351 -13.57 12.63 14.96
N LEU A 352 -12.54 12.00 14.38
CA LEU A 352 -12.49 10.54 14.25
C LEU A 352 -12.47 9.86 15.62
N LYS A 353 -11.55 10.24 16.52
CA LYS A 353 -11.39 9.58 17.83
C LYS A 353 -12.58 9.81 18.77
N ALA A 354 -13.43 10.80 18.52
CA ALA A 354 -14.70 10.98 19.22
C ALA A 354 -15.75 9.92 18.83
N VAL A 355 -15.63 9.34 17.63
CA VAL A 355 -16.51 8.26 17.13
C VAL A 355 -15.85 6.90 17.35
N ASP A 356 -14.57 6.77 16.99
CA ASP A 356 -13.80 5.54 17.08
C ASP A 356 -12.46 5.78 17.80
N PRO A 357 -12.39 5.50 19.11
CA PRO A 357 -11.14 5.63 19.86
C PRO A 357 -10.18 4.44 19.64
N ASN A 358 -10.61 3.36 18.96
CA ASN A 358 -9.89 2.09 18.93
C ASN A 358 -9.02 1.94 17.68
N HIS A 359 -9.56 2.23 16.50
CA HIS A 359 -8.84 2.03 15.24
C HIS A 359 -7.80 3.10 14.95
N LEU A 360 -6.80 2.75 14.14
CA LEU A 360 -5.64 3.59 13.85
C LEU A 360 -5.99 4.77 12.93
N VAL A 361 -5.28 5.88 13.10
CA VAL A 361 -5.21 6.97 12.12
C VAL A 361 -4.08 6.68 11.15
N LEU A 362 -4.43 6.32 9.91
CA LEU A 362 -3.46 5.92 8.88
C LEU A 362 -2.88 7.11 8.09
N GLY A 363 -3.20 8.34 8.51
CA GLY A 363 -2.74 9.58 7.89
C GLY A 363 -3.62 10.06 6.76
N CYS A 364 -3.08 10.89 5.87
CA CYS A 364 -3.85 11.58 4.82
C CYS A 364 -3.31 11.36 3.40
N ARG A 365 -2.57 10.26 3.19
CA ARG A 365 -2.08 9.81 1.88
C ARG A 365 -1.41 10.95 1.12
N PHE A 366 -0.26 11.39 1.64
CA PHE A 366 0.53 12.41 0.95
C PHE A 366 0.84 11.93 -0.47
N HIS A 367 0.74 12.80 -1.47
CA HIS A 367 0.92 12.40 -2.87
C HIS A 367 2.38 12.16 -3.29
N THR A 368 3.29 12.42 -2.35
CA THR A 368 4.73 12.23 -2.47
C THR A 368 5.35 12.27 -1.07
N TYR A 369 6.66 12.08 -0.97
CA TYR A 369 7.40 12.58 0.19
C TYR A 369 7.49 14.12 0.09
N HIS A 370 6.96 14.81 1.09
CA HIS A 370 7.06 16.28 1.19
C HIS A 370 8.42 16.70 1.76
N TRP A 371 8.47 17.58 2.75
CA TRP A 371 9.69 17.95 3.45
C TRP A 371 9.66 17.45 4.90
N ASP A 372 10.85 17.34 5.48
CA ASP A 372 11.09 16.68 6.77
C ASP A 372 10.20 17.25 7.88
N GLU A 373 10.02 18.57 7.96
CA GLU A 373 9.21 19.23 8.99
C GLU A 373 7.72 18.85 8.91
N LEU A 374 7.15 18.69 7.72
CA LEU A 374 5.75 18.27 7.56
C LEU A 374 5.59 16.80 7.95
N VAL A 375 6.54 15.94 7.60
CA VAL A 375 6.52 14.51 7.94
C VAL A 375 6.70 14.31 9.46
N ILE A 376 7.59 15.09 10.09
CA ILE A 376 7.76 15.12 11.54
C ILE A 376 6.45 15.54 12.22
N GLU A 377 5.82 16.60 11.74
CA GLU A 377 4.54 17.04 12.30
C GLU A 377 3.43 15.99 12.09
N ALA A 378 3.39 15.30 10.95
CA ALA A 378 2.46 14.19 10.73
C ALA A 378 2.61 13.07 11.77
N GLY A 379 3.84 12.76 12.19
CA GLY A 379 4.12 11.78 13.24
C GLY A 379 3.55 12.11 14.62
N ASN A 380 3.30 13.40 14.88
CA ASN A 380 2.69 13.86 16.13
C ASN A 380 1.18 13.59 16.20
N HIS A 381 0.51 13.41 15.06
CA HIS A 381 -0.95 13.26 14.97
C HIS A 381 -1.40 11.88 14.51
N PHE A 382 -0.59 11.20 13.68
CA PHE A 382 -0.98 9.94 13.05
C PHE A 382 -0.36 8.73 13.75
N ASP A 383 -1.11 7.63 13.76
CA ASP A 383 -0.61 6.33 14.22
C ASP A 383 0.33 5.72 13.15
N VAL A 384 0.02 5.96 11.87
CA VAL A 384 0.81 5.55 10.70
C VAL A 384 0.86 6.70 9.70
N ILE A 385 2.03 6.97 9.10
CA ILE A 385 2.16 7.98 8.05
C ILE A 385 2.00 7.31 6.68
N SER A 386 1.05 7.76 5.87
CA SER A 386 0.78 7.22 4.54
C SER A 386 1.19 8.15 3.41
N GLN A 387 1.72 7.57 2.34
CA GLN A 387 2.06 8.31 1.12
C GLN A 387 1.90 7.46 -0.15
N ALA A 388 1.33 8.06 -1.19
CA ALA A 388 1.50 7.65 -2.57
C ALA A 388 2.90 8.09 -3.04
N TYR A 389 3.62 7.22 -3.75
CA TYR A 389 4.96 7.54 -4.25
C TYR A 389 5.31 6.80 -5.54
N TYR A 390 4.96 7.42 -6.66
CA TYR A 390 5.09 6.83 -7.99
C TYR A 390 6.41 7.16 -8.69
N TRP A 391 7.50 6.58 -8.19
CA TRP A 391 8.86 6.76 -8.72
C TRP A 391 9.52 5.42 -9.06
N ASP A 392 10.68 5.47 -9.72
CA ASP A 392 11.46 4.26 -10.02
C ASP A 392 11.95 3.52 -8.76
N VAL A 393 12.10 4.25 -7.65
CA VAL A 393 12.54 3.74 -6.35
C VAL A 393 11.69 4.33 -5.23
N PRO A 394 11.50 3.61 -4.10
CA PRO A 394 10.80 4.15 -2.93
C PRO A 394 11.57 5.31 -2.30
N PRO A 395 10.89 6.16 -1.48
CA PRO A 395 11.49 7.32 -0.82
C PRO A 395 12.31 6.91 0.42
N VAL A 396 13.11 5.84 0.32
CA VAL A 396 13.89 5.32 1.45
C VAL A 396 14.94 6.32 1.91
N GLU A 397 15.59 7.04 1.00
CA GLU A 397 16.59 8.04 1.37
C GLU A 397 15.98 9.20 2.15
N ASP A 398 14.74 9.56 1.84
CA ASP A 398 14.03 10.62 2.52
C ASP A 398 13.53 10.19 3.90
N VAL A 399 12.87 9.04 3.97
CA VAL A 399 12.35 8.52 5.23
C VAL A 399 13.48 8.08 6.19
N ASP A 400 14.60 7.56 5.67
CA ASP A 400 15.78 7.22 6.49
C ASP A 400 16.32 8.44 7.25
N ARG A 401 16.22 9.67 6.71
CA ARG A 401 16.66 10.90 7.39
C ARG A 401 15.81 11.25 8.61
N VAL A 402 14.50 11.01 8.55
CA VAL A 402 13.54 11.49 9.55
C VAL A 402 12.95 10.41 10.44
N SER A 403 13.05 9.14 10.07
CA SER A 403 12.36 8.03 10.77
C SER A 403 12.66 7.97 12.27
N ALA A 404 13.88 8.31 12.68
CA ALA A 404 14.28 8.36 14.09
C ALA A 404 13.67 9.54 14.87
N LEU A 405 13.32 10.65 14.19
CA LEU A 405 12.68 11.82 14.77
C LEU A 405 11.16 11.67 14.87
N VAL A 406 10.57 10.96 13.90
CA VAL A 406 9.13 10.71 13.79
C VAL A 406 8.68 9.63 14.80
N ASP A 407 9.48 8.57 14.97
CA ASP A 407 9.14 7.35 15.74
C ASP A 407 7.70 6.84 15.49
N ARG A 408 7.32 6.80 14.21
CA ARG A 408 6.08 6.19 13.72
C ARG A 408 6.37 5.27 12.53
N PRO A 409 5.50 4.27 12.29
CA PRO A 409 5.53 3.48 11.07
C PRO A 409 5.07 4.28 9.85
N PHE A 410 5.53 3.83 8.68
CA PHE A 410 5.15 4.35 7.36
C PHE A 410 4.46 3.29 6.53
N LEU A 411 3.44 3.71 5.80
CA LEU A 411 2.66 2.93 4.84
C LEU A 411 2.88 3.56 3.46
N LEU A 412 3.50 2.80 2.56
CA LEU A 412 3.54 3.18 1.15
C LEU A 412 2.21 2.75 0.52
N GLU A 413 1.36 3.72 0.27
CA GLU A 413 -0.04 3.43 0.00
C GLU A 413 -0.32 3.22 -1.49
N GLU A 414 0.43 3.89 -2.34
CA GLU A 414 0.18 3.84 -3.77
C GLU A 414 1.53 3.86 -4.47
N PHE A 415 1.81 2.80 -5.23
CA PHE A 415 2.87 2.77 -6.23
C PHE A 415 2.46 1.83 -7.36
N SER A 416 3.07 2.03 -8.53
CA SER A 416 2.84 1.19 -9.69
C SER A 416 3.99 1.32 -10.67
N PHE A 417 3.96 0.43 -11.66
CA PHE A 417 4.77 0.48 -12.86
C PHE A 417 3.90 0.14 -14.04
N LYS A 418 4.30 0.58 -15.23
CA LYS A 418 3.60 0.31 -16.50
C LYS A 418 4.57 -0.27 -17.51
N ALA A 419 4.10 -1.05 -18.48
CA ALA A 419 4.98 -1.62 -19.49
C ALA A 419 4.63 -1.19 -20.92
N GLU A 420 5.63 -0.91 -21.75
CA GLU A 420 5.47 -0.57 -23.18
C GLU A 420 4.84 -1.72 -23.99
N ASP A 421 5.07 -2.98 -23.60
CA ASP A 421 4.51 -4.17 -24.25
C ASP A 421 3.08 -4.52 -23.80
N SER A 422 2.45 -3.70 -22.96
CA SER A 422 1.06 -3.88 -22.51
C SER A 422 0.01 -3.67 -23.60
N GLY A 423 0.37 -2.98 -24.69
CA GLY A 423 -0.54 -2.57 -25.76
C GLY A 423 -1.22 -1.21 -25.53
N TYR A 424 -0.98 -0.57 -24.38
CA TYR A 424 -1.44 0.78 -24.08
C TYR A 424 -0.42 1.85 -24.50
N LEU A 425 -0.90 3.08 -24.70
CA LEU A 425 -0.03 4.24 -24.94
C LEU A 425 0.62 4.77 -23.65
N ASN A 426 0.09 4.38 -22.48
CA ASN A 426 0.59 4.74 -21.15
C ASN A 426 0.81 6.24 -20.90
N ILE A 427 -0.10 7.08 -21.41
CA ILE A 427 0.06 8.54 -21.49
C ILE A 427 -0.13 9.25 -20.15
N MET A 428 -0.81 8.65 -19.16
CA MET A 428 -1.03 9.33 -17.88
C MET A 428 0.28 9.35 -17.08
N ASN A 429 0.78 10.50 -16.66
CA ASN A 429 2.10 10.62 -16.02
C ASN A 429 2.10 10.25 -14.52
N PHE A 430 1.38 9.21 -14.12
CA PHE A 430 1.26 8.82 -12.71
C PHE A 430 2.16 7.66 -12.30
N ALA A 431 2.84 6.95 -13.21
CA ALA A 431 3.80 5.91 -12.82
C ALA A 431 4.90 5.73 -13.87
N PRO A 432 6.08 5.22 -13.49
CA PRO A 432 7.14 4.93 -14.44
C PRO A 432 6.71 3.90 -15.50
N VAL A 433 7.22 4.07 -16.72
CA VAL A 433 7.00 3.15 -17.83
C VAL A 433 8.30 2.39 -18.11
N VAL A 434 8.26 1.07 -17.93
CA VAL A 434 9.35 0.13 -18.24
C VAL A 434 9.07 -0.60 -19.55
N LYS A 435 10.06 -1.35 -20.06
CA LYS A 435 9.99 -1.90 -21.42
C LYS A 435 9.04 -3.09 -21.55
N THR A 436 9.11 -4.03 -20.60
CA THR A 436 8.35 -5.29 -20.68
C THR A 436 7.60 -5.60 -19.40
N GLN A 437 6.60 -6.48 -19.48
CA GLN A 437 5.92 -7.01 -18.28
C GLN A 437 6.88 -7.72 -17.31
N LYS A 438 7.99 -8.30 -17.78
CA LYS A 438 9.05 -8.86 -16.92
C LYS A 438 9.87 -7.75 -16.25
N ASP A 439 10.15 -6.64 -16.94
CA ASP A 439 10.76 -5.47 -16.31
C ASP A 439 9.82 -4.87 -15.25
N ARG A 440 8.50 -4.89 -15.50
CA ARG A 440 7.48 -4.41 -14.55
C ARG A 440 7.46 -5.25 -13.28
N ALA A 441 7.59 -6.55 -13.43
CA ALA A 441 7.73 -7.49 -12.31
C ALA A 441 9.03 -7.28 -11.52
N LEU A 442 10.17 -7.06 -12.21
CA LEU A 442 11.45 -6.78 -11.56
C LEU A 442 11.47 -5.42 -10.86
N ALA A 443 10.76 -4.43 -11.40
CA ALA A 443 10.58 -3.12 -10.77
C ALA A 443 9.76 -3.25 -9.48
N TYR A 444 8.66 -4.04 -9.49
CA TYR A 444 7.91 -4.39 -8.28
C TYR A 444 8.80 -5.04 -7.21
N ASP A 445 9.56 -6.08 -7.58
CA ASP A 445 10.49 -6.78 -6.67
C ASP A 445 11.50 -5.82 -6.03
N GLY A 446 12.22 -5.04 -6.84
CA GLY A 446 13.23 -4.10 -6.35
C GLY A 446 12.64 -3.02 -5.46
N TYR A 447 11.47 -2.49 -5.82
CA TYR A 447 10.79 -1.45 -5.06
C TYR A 447 10.31 -1.98 -3.70
N VAL A 448 9.59 -3.10 -3.68
CA VAL A 448 9.07 -3.72 -2.45
C VAL A 448 10.21 -4.17 -1.54
N GLN A 449 11.26 -4.82 -2.09
CA GLN A 449 12.40 -5.24 -1.29
C GLN A 449 13.12 -4.05 -0.66
N SER A 450 13.35 -2.98 -1.42
CA SER A 450 14.01 -1.77 -0.90
C SER A 450 13.22 -1.13 0.25
N TRP A 451 11.91 -0.99 0.08
CA TRP A 451 11.01 -0.41 1.08
C TRP A 451 10.87 -1.31 2.32
N MET A 452 10.45 -2.56 2.14
CA MET A 452 10.10 -3.44 3.26
C MET A 452 11.29 -3.94 4.07
N SER A 453 12.52 -3.79 3.57
CA SER A 453 13.73 -4.05 4.36
C SER A 453 13.94 -3.02 5.48
N ARG A 454 13.22 -1.88 5.47
CA ARG A 454 13.39 -0.78 6.42
C ARG A 454 12.61 -0.98 7.72
N PRO A 455 13.15 -0.52 8.88
CA PRO A 455 12.56 -0.78 10.19
C PRO A 455 11.26 -0.01 10.44
N TYR A 456 10.89 0.94 9.60
CA TYR A 456 9.68 1.75 9.74
C TYR A 456 8.58 1.34 8.75
N ALA A 457 8.88 0.52 7.74
CA ALA A 457 7.94 0.17 6.67
C ALA A 457 7.03 -0.97 7.12
N VAL A 458 5.76 -0.66 7.39
CA VAL A 458 4.76 -1.65 7.85
C VAL A 458 3.84 -2.14 6.74
N ALA A 459 3.90 -1.52 5.56
CA ALA A 459 2.96 -1.76 4.49
C ALA A 459 3.42 -1.23 3.14
N PHE A 460 2.96 -1.91 2.08
CA PHE A 460 2.92 -1.40 0.72
C PHE A 460 1.62 -1.82 0.02
N HIS A 461 1.00 -0.91 -0.73
CA HIS A 461 -0.21 -1.17 -1.49
C HIS A 461 0.02 -0.87 -2.97
N TRP A 462 -0.33 -1.83 -3.84
CA TRP A 462 -0.20 -1.70 -5.28
C TRP A 462 -1.41 -0.99 -5.87
N TYR A 463 -1.14 0.03 -6.69
CA TYR A 463 -2.14 0.65 -7.54
C TYR A 463 -2.04 0.07 -8.96
N LYS A 464 -2.95 -0.78 -9.41
CA LYS A 464 -4.23 -1.16 -8.81
C LYS A 464 -4.72 -2.53 -9.28
N TRP A 465 -5.96 -2.92 -8.97
CA TRP A 465 -6.53 -4.22 -9.36
C TRP A 465 -6.61 -4.43 -10.88
N PHE A 466 -7.34 -3.56 -11.59
CA PHE A 466 -7.50 -3.62 -13.05
C PHE A 466 -6.79 -2.46 -13.76
N ASP A 467 -6.34 -2.70 -14.98
CA ASP A 467 -5.92 -1.63 -15.90
C ASP A 467 -7.07 -0.66 -16.17
N ASN A 468 -6.72 0.60 -16.46
CA ASN A 468 -7.70 1.53 -16.99
C ASN A 468 -8.04 1.10 -18.43
N PRO A 469 -9.32 0.87 -18.78
CA PRO A 469 -9.69 0.48 -20.13
C PRO A 469 -9.53 1.66 -21.10
N THR A 470 -9.15 1.36 -22.35
CA THR A 470 -9.31 2.35 -23.42
C THR A 470 -10.79 2.64 -23.61
N ARG A 471 -11.10 3.86 -24.03
CA ARG A 471 -12.46 4.23 -24.43
C ARG A 471 -12.50 4.47 -25.94
N PRO A 472 -13.58 4.11 -26.65
CA PRO A 472 -13.67 4.33 -28.10
C PRO A 472 -13.44 5.80 -28.52
N ASP A 473 -13.85 6.74 -27.68
CA ASP A 473 -13.67 8.18 -27.86
C ASP A 473 -12.37 8.74 -27.26
N ASN A 474 -11.70 7.97 -26.40
CA ASN A 474 -10.46 8.36 -25.76
C ASN A 474 -9.55 7.15 -25.51
N ILE A 475 -8.76 6.80 -26.53
CA ILE A 475 -7.74 5.74 -26.42
C ILE A 475 -6.63 6.09 -25.42
N LEU A 476 -6.45 7.38 -25.07
CA LEU A 476 -5.43 7.84 -24.11
C LEU A 476 -5.82 7.54 -22.67
N ALA A 477 -7.07 7.16 -22.41
CA ALA A 477 -7.53 6.74 -21.08
C ALA A 477 -7.01 5.36 -20.67
N GLY A 478 -6.57 4.54 -21.63
CA GLY A 478 -6.06 3.21 -21.35
C GLY A 478 -4.66 3.28 -20.75
N ASP A 479 -4.46 2.63 -19.61
CA ASP A 479 -3.20 2.71 -18.87
C ASP A 479 -2.91 1.44 -18.04
N ASN A 480 -1.66 0.99 -18.07
CA ASN A 480 -1.23 -0.32 -17.58
C ASN A 480 -0.86 -0.33 -16.08
N PHE A 481 -1.80 -0.01 -15.18
CA PHE A 481 -1.62 -0.01 -13.72
C PHE A 481 -2.01 -1.33 -13.03
N GLY A 482 -2.90 -2.10 -13.64
CA GLY A 482 -3.54 -3.30 -13.13
C GLY A 482 -2.60 -4.48 -12.92
N LEU A 483 -2.92 -5.31 -11.92
CA LEU A 483 -2.50 -6.72 -11.90
C LEU A 483 -3.22 -7.52 -12.99
N LEU A 484 -4.40 -7.04 -13.39
CA LEU A 484 -5.28 -7.64 -14.39
C LEU A 484 -5.53 -6.69 -15.56
N THR A 485 -5.69 -7.26 -16.76
CA THR A 485 -6.28 -6.55 -17.92
C THR A 485 -7.78 -6.28 -17.67
N PRO A 486 -8.43 -5.41 -18.46
CA PRO A 486 -9.89 -5.23 -18.38
C PRO A 486 -10.70 -6.48 -18.78
N ALA A 487 -10.05 -7.51 -19.34
CA ALA A 487 -10.66 -8.80 -19.63
C ALA A 487 -10.54 -9.80 -18.47
N ASP A 488 -10.12 -9.33 -17.28
CA ASP A 488 -9.92 -10.16 -16.09
C ASP A 488 -8.85 -11.26 -16.27
N GLU A 489 -7.84 -10.94 -17.09
CA GLU A 489 -6.67 -11.78 -17.36
C GLU A 489 -5.47 -11.25 -16.57
N PRO A 490 -4.74 -12.10 -15.83
CA PRO A 490 -3.57 -11.67 -15.09
C PRO A 490 -2.38 -11.35 -15.99
N TYR A 491 -1.62 -10.33 -15.60
CA TYR A 491 -0.27 -10.12 -16.13
C TYR A 491 0.68 -11.15 -15.52
N GLU A 492 0.71 -12.36 -16.10
CA GLU A 492 1.42 -13.53 -15.56
C GLU A 492 2.86 -13.24 -15.09
N PRO A 493 3.73 -12.53 -15.85
CA PRO A 493 5.07 -12.20 -15.36
C PRO A 493 5.10 -11.39 -14.07
N LEU A 494 4.14 -10.47 -13.91
CA LEU A 494 4.01 -9.61 -12.74
C LEU A 494 3.47 -10.40 -11.56
N VAL A 495 2.31 -11.05 -11.69
CA VAL A 495 1.67 -11.73 -10.55
C VAL A 495 2.45 -12.95 -10.07
N THR A 496 3.14 -13.66 -10.99
CA THR A 496 3.99 -14.82 -10.64
C THR A 496 5.16 -14.38 -9.76
N LEU A 497 5.89 -13.33 -10.14
CA LEU A 497 7.02 -12.86 -9.35
C LEU A 497 6.55 -12.14 -8.08
N ALA A 498 5.47 -11.34 -8.17
CA ALA A 498 4.89 -10.67 -7.01
C ALA A 498 4.47 -11.66 -5.92
N ALA A 499 3.96 -12.84 -6.29
CA ALA A 499 3.64 -13.91 -5.34
C ALA A 499 4.84 -14.31 -4.47
N GLU A 500 6.01 -14.52 -5.09
CA GLU A 500 7.21 -14.89 -4.36
C GLU A 500 7.84 -13.73 -3.60
N VAL A 501 7.78 -12.52 -4.14
CA VAL A 501 8.18 -11.29 -3.44
C VAL A 501 7.36 -11.13 -2.16
N ASN A 502 6.03 -11.22 -2.26
CA ASN A 502 5.11 -10.97 -1.16
C ASN A 502 5.23 -11.99 -0.02
N ARG A 503 5.59 -13.23 -0.31
CA ARG A 503 5.89 -14.25 0.71
C ARG A 503 7.25 -14.05 1.39
N ARG A 504 8.15 -13.30 0.75
CA ARG A 504 9.50 -13.04 1.28
C ARG A 504 9.58 -11.79 2.16
N VAL A 505 8.58 -10.90 2.08
CA VAL A 505 8.55 -9.59 2.74
C VAL A 505 8.86 -9.66 4.24
N GLU A 506 8.26 -10.59 4.97
CA GLU A 506 8.47 -10.76 6.42
C GLU A 506 9.94 -11.07 6.75
N PHE A 507 10.61 -11.86 5.91
CA PHE A 507 12.01 -12.26 6.10
C PHE A 507 12.99 -11.14 5.75
N TRP A 508 12.69 -10.30 4.77
CA TRP A 508 13.47 -9.08 4.51
C TRP A 508 13.27 -8.03 5.61
N HIS A 509 12.05 -7.95 6.14
CA HIS A 509 11.73 -7.02 7.20
C HIS A 509 12.30 -7.47 8.53
N ALA A 510 12.41 -8.77 8.84
CA ALA A 510 13.08 -9.23 10.05
C ALA A 510 14.56 -8.75 10.12
N PRO A 511 15.12 -8.49 11.32
CA PRO A 511 16.48 -8.00 11.51
C PRO A 511 17.57 -9.04 11.24
#